data_AF-A0A7J7GQ10-F1
#
_entry.id   AF-A0A7J7GQ10-F1
#
_cell.length_a   1.000
_cell.length_b   1.000
_cell.length_c   1.000
_cell.angle_alpha   90.00
_cell.angle_beta   90.00
_cell.angle_gamma   90.00
#
_symmetry.space_group_name_H-M   'P 1'
#
loop_
_entity.id
_entity.type
_entity.pdbx_description
1 polymer ?
#
loop_
_entity_poly.entity_id
_entity_poly.type
_entity_poly.pdbx_seq_one_letter_code
_entity_poly.pdbx_strand_id
1 'polypeptide(L)' 'MRLNNYPPCLKAHETLGTGPHRDPNSLTILHQDNVGGLQVFIDQQWHSILPNSHAFVVNIGDTFMVST' A
#
# COMPACT_ATOMS: atom_id res chain seq x y z
N MET A 1 10.04 -3.93 9.99
CA MET A 1 8.60 -4.13 10.26
C MET A 1 7.98 -2.78 10.58
N ARG A 2 6.84 -2.44 9.98
CA ARG A 2 6.09 -1.21 10.25
C ARG A 2 4.70 -1.59 10.75
N LEU A 3 4.24 -0.95 11.83
CA LEU A 3 2.86 -1.06 12.31
C LEU A 3 2.19 0.27 12.03
N ASN A 4 1.26 0.27 11.08
CA ASN A 4 0.57 1.48 10.66
C ASN A 4 -0.81 1.52 11.34
N ASN A 5 -1.17 2.68 11.91
CA ASN A 5 -2.49 2.95 12.46
C ASN A 5 -3.05 4.21 11.79
N TYR A 6 -4.15 4.07 11.06
CA TYR A 6 -4.79 5.15 10.33
C TYR A 6 -6.16 5.45 10.96
N PRO A 7 -6.25 6.43 11.88
CA PRO A 7 -7.51 6.76 12.52
C PRO A 7 -8.49 7.45 11.54
N PRO A 8 -9.81 7.45 11.84
CA PRO A 8 -10.78 8.22 11.07
C PRO A 8 -10.36 9.69 10.92
N CYS A 9 -10.45 10.22 9.70
CA CYS A 9 -10.08 11.60 9.37
C CYS A 9 -11.29 12.37 8.84
N LEU A 10 -11.63 13.49 9.48
CA LEU A 10 -12.77 14.34 9.08
C LEU A 10 -12.58 14.99 7.70
N LYS A 11 -11.32 15.11 7.25
CA LYS A 11 -10.94 15.70 5.97
C LYS A 11 -10.14 14.72 5.12
N ALA A 12 -10.66 13.50 4.96
CA ALA A 12 -10.00 12.43 4.23
C ALA A 12 -9.70 12.77 2.75
N HIS A 13 -10.40 13.74 2.15
CA HIS A 13 -10.13 14.20 0.78
C HIS A 13 -8.98 15.21 0.67
N GLU A 14 -8.52 15.77 1.79
CA GLU A 14 -7.41 16.74 1.84
C GLU A 14 -6.11 16.10 2.35
N THR A 15 -6.15 14.84 2.78
CA THR A 15 -5.03 14.17 3.46
C THR A 15 -4.85 12.74 2.97
N LEU A 16 -3.65 12.19 3.14
CA LEU A 16 -3.32 10.80 2.79
C LEU A 16 -2.78 10.08 4.02
N GLY A 17 -3.15 8.81 4.20
CA GLY A 17 -2.53 7.96 5.22
C GLY A 17 -1.05 7.73 4.92
N THR A 18 -0.71 7.45 3.65
CA THR A 18 0.66 7.42 3.14
C THR A 18 0.65 7.96 1.72
N GLY A 19 1.61 8.83 1.40
CA GLY A 19 1.70 9.44 0.07
C GLY A 19 2.13 8.46 -1.04
N PRO A 20 2.00 8.84 -2.31
CA PRO A 20 2.50 8.04 -3.44
C PRO A 20 4.00 7.77 -3.31
N HIS A 21 4.40 6.51 -3.41
CA HIS A 21 5.81 6.11 -3.37
C HIS A 21 6.01 4.74 -4.02
N ARG A 22 7.29 4.37 -4.22
CA ARG A 22 7.72 2.99 -4.44
C ARG A 22 8.45 2.51 -3.19
N ASP A 23 8.37 1.21 -2.93
CA ASP A 23 9.08 0.63 -1.82
C ASP A 23 10.57 0.48 -2.17
N PRO A 24 11.49 0.98 -1.32
CA PRO A 24 12.93 0.85 -1.59
C PRO A 24 13.42 -0.59 -1.37
N ASN A 25 12.67 -1.42 -0.65
CA ASN A 25 13.03 -2.79 -0.27
C ASN A 25 13.02 -3.73 -1.51
N SER A 26 13.49 -4.98 -1.39
CA SER A 26 13.29 -5.96 -2.47
C SER A 26 11.83 -6.43 -2.56
N LEU A 27 11.25 -6.80 -1.42
CA LEU A 27 9.90 -7.32 -1.31
C LEU A 27 9.24 -6.73 -0.07
N THR A 28 7.96 -6.37 -0.19
CA THR A 28 7.10 -6.04 0.95
C THR A 28 5.96 -7.03 1.01
N ILE A 29 5.67 -7.52 2.22
CA ILE A 29 4.54 -8.39 2.53
C ILE A 29 3.63 -7.60 3.48
N LEU A 30 2.43 -7.29 3.03
CA LEU A 30 1.47 -6.44 3.72
C LEU A 30 0.24 -7.25 4.12
N HIS A 31 -0.06 -7.25 5.42
CA HIS A 31 -1.34 -7.70 5.97
C HIS A 31 -2.23 -6.48 6.17
N GLN A 32 -3.46 -6.53 5.64
CA GLN A 32 -4.43 -5.45 5.78
C GLN A 32 -5.49 -5.80 6.83
N ASP A 33 -6.07 -4.77 7.44
CA ASP A 33 -7.34 -4.93 8.15
C ASP A 33 -8.51 -4.98 7.15
N ASN A 34 -9.74 -4.97 7.66
CA ASN A 34 -10.94 -5.04 6.81
C ASN A 34 -11.40 -3.66 6.31
N VAL A 35 -10.71 -2.56 6.65
CA VAL A 35 -11.09 -1.19 6.25
C VAL A 35 -10.52 -0.85 4.87
N GLY A 36 -9.28 -1.26 4.61
CA GLY A 36 -8.59 -1.06 3.34
C GLY A 36 -7.88 0.29 3.22
N GLY A 37 -7.97 0.93 2.05
CA GLY A 37 -7.29 2.20 1.76
C GLY A 37 -5.96 2.07 1.00
N LEU A 38 -5.49 0.85 0.72
CA LEU A 38 -4.38 0.65 -0.21
C LEU A 38 -4.82 0.93 -1.64
N GLN A 39 -4.04 1.75 -2.34
CA GLN A 39 -4.21 2.01 -3.76
C GLN A 39 -2.89 1.80 -4.49
N VAL A 40 -2.96 1.28 -5.72
CA VAL A 40 -1.83 1.10 -6.63
C VAL A 40 -2.04 1.91 -7.90
N PHE A 41 -0.96 2.41 -8.48
CA PHE A 41 -1.01 3.22 -9.69
C PHE A 41 -0.62 2.40 -10.91
N ILE A 42 -1.57 2.20 -11.84
CA ILE A 42 -1.42 1.40 -13.06
C ILE A 42 -2.04 2.20 -14.21
N ASP A 43 -1.38 2.25 -15.37
CA ASP A 43 -1.90 2.92 -16.59
C ASP A 43 -2.44 4.33 -16.36
N GLN A 44 -1.71 5.12 -15.56
CA GLN A 44 -2.05 6.50 -15.19
C GLN A 44 -3.30 6.66 -14.31
N GLN A 45 -3.76 5.58 -13.68
CA GLN A 45 -4.94 5.58 -12.82
C GLN A 45 -4.66 4.89 -11.48
N TRP A 46 -5.36 5.34 -10.45
CA TRP A 46 -5.32 4.72 -9.12
C TRP A 46 -6.38 3.62 -9.01
N HIS A 47 -5.95 2.43 -8.63
CA HIS A 47 -6.79 1.26 -8.41
C HIS A 47 -6.79 0.90 -6.93
N SER A 48 -7.97 0.72 -6.35
CA SER A 48 -8.09 0.29 -4.95
C SER A 48 -7.90 -1.21 -4.84
N ILE A 49 -7.11 -1.63 -3.85
CA ILE A 49 -6.93 -3.04 -3.51
C ILE A 49 -7.92 -3.40 -2.41
N LEU A 50 -8.86 -4.29 -2.73
CA LEU A 50 -9.83 -4.80 -1.76
C LEU A 50 -9.11 -5.67 -0.72
N PRO A 51 -9.32 -5.42 0.59
CA PRO A 51 -8.74 -6.26 1.61
C PRO A 51 -9.28 -7.69 1.57
N ASN A 52 -8.40 -8.65 1.88
CA ASN A 52 -8.76 -10.05 2.06
C ASN A 52 -8.09 -10.58 3.33
N SER A 53 -8.89 -10.92 4.33
CA SER A 53 -8.43 -11.38 5.65
C SER A 53 -7.67 -12.72 5.61
N HIS A 54 -7.68 -13.42 4.48
CA HIS A 54 -6.99 -14.71 4.29
C HIS A 54 -5.80 -14.59 3.33
N ALA A 55 -5.38 -13.38 2.97
CA ALA A 55 -4.29 -13.16 2.05
C ALA A 55 -3.35 -12.04 2.53
N PHE A 56 -2.12 -12.08 2.00
CA PHE A 56 -1.20 -10.96 2.08
C PHE A 56 -1.11 -10.30 0.70
N VAL A 57 -0.96 -8.98 0.69
CA VAL A 57 -0.52 -8.27 -0.51
C VAL A 57 1.01 -8.35 -0.55
N VAL A 58 1.54 -8.79 -1.69
CA VAL A 58 2.98 -8.83 -1.93
C VAL A 58 3.30 -7.84 -3.04
N ASN A 59 4.22 -6.93 -2.78
CA ASN A 59 4.71 -5.98 -3.78
C ASN A 59 6.22 -6.05 -3.91
N ILE A 60 6.68 -5.88 -5.14
CA ILE A 60 8.09 -5.82 -5.52
C ILE A 60 8.54 -4.37 -5.33
N GLY A 61 9.68 -4.19 -4.68
CA GLY A 61 10.29 -2.87 -4.53
C GLY A 61 11.55 -2.72 -5.38
N ASP A 62 12.12 -1.51 -5.34
CA ASP A 62 13.15 -1.08 -6.28
C ASP A 62 14.44 -1.92 -6.19
N THR A 63 14.81 -2.41 -5.00
CA THR A 63 16.03 -3.23 -4.84
C THR A 63 15.93 -4.58 -5.57
N PHE A 64 14.73 -5.16 -5.69
CA PHE A 64 14.55 -6.40 -6.45
C PHE A 64 14.76 -6.15 -7.94
N MET A 65 14.19 -5.06 -8.46
CA MET A 65 14.29 -4.67 -9.87
C MET A 65 15.75 -4.40 -10.31
N VAL A 66 16.59 -3.86 -9.43
CA VAL A 66 18.01 -3.61 -9.73
C VAL A 66 18.83 -4.91 -9.77
N SER A 67 18.38 -5.96 -9.08
CA SER A 67 19.11 -7.22 -8.94
C SER A 67 18.74 -8.28 -9.99
N THR A 68 17.89 -7.92 -10.94
CA THR A 68 17.38 -8.76 -12.05
C THR A 68 17.63 -8.09 -13.38
#